data_AF-A0A1F7LU80-F1
#
_entry.id   AF-A0A1F7LU80-F1
#
_cell.length_a   1.000
_cell.length_b   1.000
_cell.length_c   1.000
_cell.angle_alpha   90.00
_cell.angle_beta   90.00
_cell.angle_gamma   90.00
#
_symmetry.space_group_name_H-M   'P 1'
#
loop_
_entity.id
_entity.type
_entity.pdbx_description
1 polymer ?
#
loop_
_entity_poly.entity_id
_entity_poly.type
_entity_poly.pdbx_seq_one_letter_code
_entity_poly.pdbx_strand_id
1 'polypeptide(L)'
;MSEIDPGAARLTGAWRRRRRALVLAVLAAVALAAGGYGVQLWRYWDRHVSTDDAFVEAHVSPVSARVRGTVVAVLVRDNQDVPAGAPLVRLDPRDLEVKVHQTRAAVATAASRLRMATAGVPMTDESTRSRVALAEATVAKATLGIETAQRVIDERRSRLLARRAAVQAAQADVTARRADFERARLDRGRMEELFARRLIARQDFDHADSAFQTAAAALEAARQRLDMARAEVAQAEAEVATQEVAPAQARRQREEAEAALGDARSRRREVAIRSAEADSAEAQLAEARATLREAELNLEHTTVTTPVAGRVTRRTVEVGQVVQPGQPLLAVVDVGNVWVIANYKETQLTHVRPGQRATISVDTHPGLVLRARVDSIQSGTGSRFSLLPPENASGNFVKVVQRIPVKLVLEPGQNGPALLVPGMSVVPVIEVR
;
A
#
# COMPACT_ATOMS: atom_id res chain seq x y z
N MET A 1 -137.56 -34.07 36.94
CA MET A 1 -137.26 -35.00 35.83
C MET A 1 -135.75 -35.22 35.76
N SER A 2 -135.35 -36.51 35.77
CA SER A 2 -134.06 -37.18 35.46
C SER A 2 -132.74 -36.60 36.02
N GLU A 3 -132.00 -37.26 36.93
CA GLU A 3 -131.08 -38.43 36.73
C GLU A 3 -130.06 -38.19 35.59
N ILE A 4 -128.73 -38.28 35.79
CA ILE A 4 -127.91 -39.50 35.98
C ILE A 4 -126.57 -39.21 36.74
N ASP A 5 -126.11 -40.29 37.40
CA ASP A 5 -125.00 -40.67 38.30
C ASP A 5 -123.50 -40.44 37.88
N PRO A 6 -122.46 -40.84 38.68
CA PRO A 6 -121.18 -40.14 38.87
C PRO A 6 -119.96 -41.03 38.48
N GLY A 7 -118.73 -40.58 38.75
CA GLY A 7 -117.64 -41.52 39.03
C GLY A 7 -116.21 -41.18 38.58
N ALA A 8 -115.30 -41.41 39.54
CA ALA A 8 -113.90 -41.82 39.39
C ALA A 8 -112.80 -40.75 39.17
N ALA A 9 -111.98 -40.52 40.21
CA ALA A 9 -110.52 -40.41 40.08
C ALA A 9 -109.82 -40.41 41.46
N ARG A 10 -109.18 -41.53 41.81
CA ARG A 10 -108.01 -41.54 42.71
C ARG A 10 -106.95 -42.46 42.09
N LEU A 11 -105.69 -42.16 42.42
CA LEU A 11 -104.41 -42.87 42.15
C LEU A 11 -103.56 -42.27 41.02
N THR A 12 -102.57 -41.42 41.35
CA THR A 12 -101.19 -41.44 40.76
C THR A 12 -100.26 -40.42 41.47
N GLY A 13 -99.60 -40.80 42.56
CA GLY A 13 -98.70 -39.91 43.34
C GLY A 13 -97.19 -40.21 43.28
N ALA A 14 -96.78 -41.40 42.81
CA ALA A 14 -95.38 -41.87 42.94
C ALA A 14 -94.55 -41.80 41.64
N TRP A 15 -95.17 -41.97 40.47
CA TRP A 15 -94.47 -41.99 39.17
C TRP A 15 -93.98 -40.61 38.69
N ARG A 16 -94.71 -39.54 39.05
CA ARG A 16 -94.40 -38.16 38.67
C ARG A 16 -93.14 -37.60 39.34
N ARG A 17 -92.77 -38.09 40.53
CA ARG A 17 -91.57 -37.65 41.26
C ARG A 17 -90.27 -38.19 40.66
N ARG A 18 -90.24 -39.46 40.23
CA ARG A 18 -89.04 -40.05 39.58
C ARG A 18 -88.75 -39.43 38.20
N ARG A 19 -89.78 -39.17 37.38
CA ARG A 19 -89.61 -38.44 36.10
C ARG A 19 -89.09 -37.01 36.29
N ARG A 20 -89.59 -36.28 37.30
CA ARG A 20 -89.09 -34.92 37.61
C ARG A 20 -87.63 -34.94 38.08
N ALA A 21 -87.23 -35.90 38.90
CA ALA A 21 -85.84 -36.05 39.33
C ALA A 21 -84.90 -36.37 38.15
N LEU A 22 -85.33 -37.21 37.22
CA LEU A 22 -84.54 -37.58 36.04
C LEU A 22 -84.40 -36.40 35.06
N VAL A 23 -85.47 -35.63 34.84
CA VAL A 23 -85.43 -34.39 34.03
C VAL A 23 -84.54 -33.33 34.67
N LEU A 24 -84.60 -33.15 36.00
CA LEU A 24 -83.71 -32.23 36.72
C LEU A 24 -82.25 -32.68 36.67
N ALA A 25 -81.97 -33.98 36.74
CA ALA A 25 -80.61 -34.52 36.60
C ALA A 25 -80.04 -34.29 35.20
N VAL A 26 -80.85 -34.47 34.14
CA VAL A 26 -80.43 -34.17 32.75
C VAL A 26 -80.22 -32.67 32.55
N LEU A 27 -81.10 -31.82 33.08
CA LEU A 27 -80.92 -30.35 33.02
C LEU A 27 -79.65 -29.91 33.76
N ALA A 28 -79.37 -30.49 34.93
CA ALA A 28 -78.14 -30.22 35.67
C ALA A 28 -76.90 -30.70 34.89
N ALA A 29 -76.95 -31.86 34.24
CA ALA A 29 -75.87 -32.36 33.40
C ALA A 29 -75.63 -31.46 32.15
N VAL A 30 -76.70 -30.98 31.51
CA VAL A 30 -76.60 -30.03 30.38
C VAL A 30 -76.06 -28.68 30.85
N ALA A 31 -76.50 -28.17 32.00
CA ALA A 31 -75.97 -26.92 32.56
C ALA A 31 -74.48 -27.05 32.95
N LEU A 32 -74.06 -28.21 33.48
CA LEU A 32 -72.65 -28.50 33.75
C LEU A 32 -71.83 -28.65 32.47
N ALA A 33 -72.39 -29.27 31.42
CA ALA A 33 -71.72 -29.37 30.12
C ALA A 33 -71.60 -28.01 29.42
N ALA A 34 -72.66 -27.18 29.45
CA ALA A 34 -72.64 -25.82 28.92
C ALA A 34 -71.73 -24.90 29.73
N GLY A 35 -71.71 -25.04 31.07
CA GLY A 35 -70.78 -24.33 31.95
C GLY A 35 -69.33 -24.75 31.72
N GLY A 36 -69.06 -26.05 31.57
CA GLY A 36 -67.74 -26.58 31.24
C GLY A 36 -67.24 -26.12 29.87
N TYR A 37 -68.11 -26.16 28.85
CA TYR A 37 -67.82 -25.65 27.52
C TYR A 37 -67.61 -24.12 27.53
N GLY A 38 -68.44 -23.39 28.28
CA GLY A 38 -68.28 -21.94 28.49
C GLY A 38 -66.95 -21.58 29.15
N VAL A 39 -66.53 -22.33 30.19
CA VAL A 39 -65.21 -22.17 30.82
C VAL A 39 -64.09 -22.51 29.85
N GLN A 40 -64.26 -23.52 29.00
CA GLN A 40 -63.27 -23.90 27.99
C GLN A 40 -63.11 -22.81 26.91
N LEU A 41 -64.22 -22.26 26.40
CA LEU A 41 -64.22 -21.13 25.47
C LEU A 41 -63.63 -19.88 26.12
N TRP A 42 -63.99 -19.58 27.36
CA TRP A 42 -63.45 -18.44 28.09
C TRP A 42 -61.92 -18.56 28.25
N ARG A 43 -61.43 -19.75 28.65
CA ARG A 43 -59.99 -20.05 28.71
C ARG A 43 -59.29 -19.98 27.35
N TYR A 44 -59.99 -20.26 26.26
CA TYR A 44 -59.44 -20.14 24.91
C TYR A 44 -59.29 -18.67 24.51
N TRP A 45 -60.32 -17.84 24.74
CA TRP A 45 -60.31 -16.41 24.39
C TRP A 45 -59.36 -15.59 25.26
N ASP A 46 -59.17 -15.97 26.52
CA ASP A 46 -58.21 -15.33 27.44
C ASP A 46 -56.74 -15.63 27.07
N ARG A 47 -56.50 -16.78 26.43
CA ARG A 47 -55.15 -17.28 26.11
C ARG A 47 -54.74 -17.12 24.65
N HIS A 48 -55.62 -16.64 23.77
CA HIS A 48 -55.32 -16.45 22.37
C HIS A 48 -55.65 -15.03 21.94
N VAL A 49 -54.65 -14.36 21.39
CA VAL A 49 -54.81 -13.01 20.84
C VAL A 49 -54.65 -13.10 19.33
N SER A 50 -55.70 -12.74 18.59
CA SER A 50 -55.68 -12.68 17.13
C SER A 50 -55.78 -11.25 16.63
N THR A 51 -55.20 -11.00 15.46
CA THR A 51 -55.42 -9.77 14.69
C THR A 51 -55.71 -10.11 13.24
N ASP A 52 -56.53 -9.29 12.61
CA ASP A 52 -56.86 -9.30 11.19
C ASP A 52 -55.95 -8.36 10.37
N ASP A 53 -55.14 -7.56 11.06
CA ASP A 53 -54.23 -6.57 10.48
C ASP A 53 -52.81 -7.13 10.54
N ALA A 54 -52.50 -8.05 9.63
CA ALA A 54 -51.16 -8.61 9.52
C ALA A 54 -50.82 -8.96 8.07
N PHE A 55 -49.57 -8.70 7.71
CA PHE A 55 -49.05 -8.87 6.36
C PHE A 55 -47.73 -9.62 6.38
N VAL A 56 -47.49 -10.41 5.34
CA VAL A 56 -46.18 -11.01 5.07
C VAL A 56 -45.23 -9.92 4.58
N GLU A 57 -44.02 -9.91 5.12
CA GLU A 57 -42.90 -9.09 4.66
C GLU A 57 -41.68 -9.95 4.35
N ALA A 58 -40.79 -9.41 3.52
CA ALA A 58 -39.50 -10.01 3.22
C ALA A 58 -38.47 -8.94 2.90
N HIS A 59 -37.19 -9.33 2.88
CA HIS A 59 -36.13 -8.46 2.43
C HIS A 59 -36.24 -8.23 0.92
N VAL A 60 -36.46 -6.96 0.54
CA VAL A 60 -36.48 -6.52 -0.87
C VAL A 60 -35.16 -5.83 -1.18
N SER A 61 -34.35 -6.45 -2.04
CA SER A 61 -33.07 -5.90 -2.49
C SER A 61 -33.23 -5.24 -3.87
N PRO A 62 -33.19 -3.91 -3.98
CA PRO A 62 -33.18 -3.25 -5.27
C PRO A 62 -31.83 -3.48 -5.98
N VAL A 63 -31.88 -3.97 -7.21
CA VAL A 63 -30.70 -4.15 -8.06
C VAL A 63 -30.63 -2.98 -9.04
N SER A 64 -29.53 -2.23 -8.98
CA SER A 64 -29.30 -1.03 -9.79
C SER A 64 -28.12 -1.19 -10.75
N ALA A 65 -28.12 -0.37 -11.80
CA ALA A 65 -26.98 -0.28 -12.71
C ALA A 65 -25.79 0.40 -12.01
N ARG A 66 -24.58 -0.14 -12.20
CA ARG A 66 -23.33 0.49 -11.71
C ARG A 66 -22.63 1.34 -12.77
N VAL A 67 -22.88 1.04 -14.05
CA VAL A 67 -22.33 1.75 -15.20
C VAL A 67 -23.45 2.24 -16.09
N ARG A 68 -23.18 3.31 -16.85
CA ARG A 68 -24.08 3.79 -17.88
C ARG A 68 -24.02 2.86 -19.09
N GLY A 69 -25.17 2.54 -19.68
CA GLY A 69 -25.21 1.75 -20.91
C GLY A 69 -26.62 1.58 -21.45
N THR A 70 -26.72 1.11 -22.69
CA THR A 70 -27.98 0.71 -23.31
C THR A 70 -28.25 -0.76 -23.01
N VAL A 71 -29.47 -1.09 -22.61
CA VAL A 71 -29.87 -2.47 -22.29
C VAL A 71 -30.01 -3.28 -23.58
N VAL A 72 -29.17 -4.31 -23.75
CA VAL A 72 -29.18 -5.21 -24.91
C VAL A 72 -30.09 -6.40 -24.67
N ALA A 73 -30.09 -6.93 -23.45
CA ALA A 73 -30.90 -8.08 -23.10
C ALA A 73 -31.32 -8.03 -21.63
N VAL A 74 -32.56 -8.41 -21.37
CA VAL A 74 -33.05 -8.74 -20.04
C VAL A 74 -33.21 -10.26 -19.98
N LEU A 75 -32.44 -10.90 -19.10
CA LEU A 75 -32.26 -12.35 -19.07
C LEU A 75 -33.25 -13.05 -18.12
N VAL A 76 -34.04 -12.26 -17.40
CA VAL A 76 -34.99 -12.73 -16.38
C VAL A 76 -36.40 -12.26 -16.70
N ARG A 77 -37.38 -13.08 -16.34
CA ARG A 77 -38.81 -12.75 -16.45
C ARG A 77 -39.37 -12.28 -15.11
N ASP A 78 -40.51 -11.61 -15.16
CA ASP A 78 -41.26 -11.26 -13.96
C ASP A 78 -41.68 -12.52 -13.20
N ASN A 79 -41.55 -12.48 -11.87
CA ASN A 79 -41.84 -13.57 -10.92
C ASN A 79 -40.97 -14.83 -11.06
N GLN A 80 -39.77 -14.71 -11.63
CA GLN A 80 -38.82 -15.82 -11.77
C GLN A 80 -37.91 -15.97 -10.55
N ASP A 81 -37.64 -17.21 -10.13
CA ASP A 81 -36.64 -17.54 -9.11
C ASP A 81 -35.22 -17.52 -9.70
N VAL A 82 -34.30 -16.84 -9.02
CA VAL A 82 -32.90 -16.67 -9.44
C VAL A 82 -31.93 -17.01 -8.30
N PRO A 83 -30.85 -17.77 -8.58
CA PRO A 83 -29.79 -18.00 -7.61
C PRO A 83 -28.90 -16.75 -7.44
N ALA A 84 -28.17 -16.69 -6.34
CA ALA A 84 -27.18 -15.63 -6.11
C ALA A 84 -26.12 -15.63 -7.23
N GLY A 85 -25.77 -14.45 -7.75
CA GLY A 85 -24.83 -14.27 -8.84
C GLY A 85 -25.41 -14.44 -10.25
N ALA A 86 -26.69 -14.81 -10.40
CA ALA A 86 -27.30 -14.97 -11.71
C ALA A 86 -27.33 -13.63 -12.49
N PRO A 87 -27.02 -13.63 -13.80
CA PRO A 87 -27.09 -12.44 -14.63
C PRO A 87 -28.55 -12.09 -14.93
N LEU A 88 -28.91 -10.83 -14.68
CA LEU A 88 -30.29 -10.33 -14.79
C LEU A 88 -30.45 -9.44 -16.02
N VAL A 89 -29.52 -8.51 -16.21
CA VAL A 89 -29.55 -7.51 -17.29
C VAL A 89 -28.15 -7.42 -17.91
N ARG A 90 -28.10 -7.36 -19.24
CA ARG A 90 -26.86 -7.14 -19.99
C ARG A 90 -26.92 -5.80 -20.72
N LEU A 91 -25.96 -4.94 -20.41
CA LEU A 91 -25.73 -3.67 -21.07
C LEU A 91 -24.81 -3.85 -22.29
N ASP A 92 -24.83 -2.93 -23.25
CA ASP A 92 -23.94 -2.94 -24.41
C ASP A 92 -22.49 -2.72 -23.98
N PRO A 93 -21.58 -3.70 -24.21
CA PRO A 93 -20.20 -3.60 -23.74
C PRO A 93 -19.28 -2.81 -24.68
N ARG A 94 -19.71 -2.53 -25.92
CA ARG A 94 -18.80 -2.10 -27.01
C ARG A 94 -17.96 -0.86 -26.67
N ASP A 95 -18.58 0.16 -26.08
CA ASP A 95 -17.87 1.39 -25.70
C ASP A 95 -16.82 1.14 -24.60
N LEU A 96 -17.13 0.23 -23.67
CA LEU A 96 -16.23 -0.14 -22.57
C LEU A 96 -15.12 -1.09 -23.03
N GLU A 97 -15.40 -2.00 -23.97
CA GLU A 97 -14.38 -2.83 -24.62
C GLU A 97 -13.34 -1.96 -25.34
N VAL A 98 -13.80 -0.96 -26.10
CA VAL A 98 -12.90 0.01 -26.73
C VAL A 98 -12.05 0.74 -25.68
N LYS A 99 -12.64 1.14 -24.55
CA LYS A 99 -11.90 1.78 -23.45
C LYS A 99 -10.86 0.84 -22.81
N VAL A 100 -11.18 -0.44 -22.64
CA VAL A 100 -10.23 -1.48 -22.18
C VAL A 100 -9.08 -1.62 -23.19
N HIS A 101 -9.36 -1.67 -24.49
CA HIS A 101 -8.32 -1.74 -25.52
C HIS A 101 -7.40 -0.49 -25.51
N GLN A 102 -7.97 0.71 -25.38
CA GLN A 102 -7.22 1.96 -25.28
C GLN A 102 -6.31 1.99 -24.04
N THR A 103 -6.83 1.64 -22.87
CA THR A 103 -6.07 1.63 -21.62
C THR A 103 -5.01 0.53 -21.59
N ARG A 104 -5.28 -0.63 -22.21
CA ARG A 104 -4.28 -1.69 -22.41
C ARG A 104 -3.13 -1.23 -23.32
N ALA A 105 -3.42 -0.47 -24.37
CA ALA A 105 -2.39 0.15 -25.21
C ALA A 105 -1.57 1.21 -24.43
N ALA A 106 -2.20 1.96 -23.54
CA ALA A 106 -1.51 2.89 -22.64
C ALA A 106 -0.56 2.15 -21.68
N VAL A 107 -0.98 1.01 -21.10
CA VAL A 107 -0.11 0.14 -20.29
C VAL A 107 1.09 -0.35 -21.10
N ALA A 108 0.88 -0.79 -22.36
CA ALA A 108 1.97 -1.22 -23.22
C ALA A 108 2.98 -0.08 -23.51
N THR A 109 2.48 1.14 -23.69
CA THR A 109 3.31 2.35 -23.89
C THR A 109 4.10 2.68 -22.63
N ALA A 110 3.47 2.69 -21.46
CA ALA A 110 4.12 2.93 -20.17
C ALA A 110 5.17 1.86 -19.86
N ALA A 111 4.87 0.58 -20.13
CA ALA A 111 5.81 -0.51 -19.95
C ALA A 111 7.05 -0.35 -20.85
N SER A 112 6.85 0.14 -22.09
CA SER A 112 7.96 0.40 -23.00
C SER A 112 8.83 1.57 -22.54
N ARG A 113 8.23 2.64 -21.98
CA ARG A 113 8.98 3.74 -21.35
C ARG A 113 9.79 3.28 -20.16
N LEU A 114 9.22 2.44 -19.28
CA LEU A 114 9.96 1.85 -18.16
C LEU A 114 11.15 1.03 -18.67
N ARG A 115 10.96 0.15 -19.66
CA ARG A 115 12.07 -0.62 -20.24
C ARG A 115 13.20 0.27 -20.76
N MET A 116 12.86 1.36 -21.45
CA MET A 116 13.85 2.32 -21.96
C MET A 116 14.59 3.02 -20.82
N ALA A 117 13.88 3.46 -19.78
CA ALA A 117 14.48 4.12 -18.62
C ALA A 117 15.38 3.16 -17.82
N THR A 118 14.90 1.95 -17.53
CA THR A 118 15.67 0.90 -16.82
C THR A 118 16.90 0.47 -17.61
N ALA A 119 16.81 0.34 -18.94
CA ALA A 119 17.96 0.00 -19.78
C ALA A 119 19.04 1.09 -19.81
N GLY A 120 18.67 2.36 -19.62
CA GLY A 120 19.61 3.48 -19.55
C GLY A 120 20.48 3.48 -18.29
N VAL A 121 19.97 3.01 -17.16
CA VAL A 121 20.68 3.00 -15.86
C VAL A 121 22.02 2.23 -15.92
N PRO A 122 22.08 0.94 -16.32
CA PRO A 122 23.34 0.20 -16.37
C PRO A 122 24.32 0.79 -17.39
N MET A 123 23.83 1.34 -18.52
CA MET A 123 24.69 2.01 -19.51
C MET A 123 25.35 3.26 -18.92
N THR A 124 24.61 4.07 -18.16
CA THR A 124 25.16 5.24 -17.47
C THR A 124 26.09 4.83 -16.31
N ASP A 125 25.75 3.79 -15.54
CA ASP A 125 26.61 3.29 -14.47
C ASP A 125 27.95 2.75 -15.01
N GLU A 126 27.91 1.92 -16.04
CA GLU A 126 29.14 1.38 -16.67
C GLU A 126 30.00 2.48 -17.30
N SER A 127 29.39 3.43 -18.00
CA SER A 127 30.10 4.59 -18.59
C SER A 127 30.73 5.47 -17.51
N THR A 128 30.00 5.79 -16.43
CA THR A 128 30.52 6.61 -15.34
C THR A 128 31.59 5.88 -14.53
N ARG A 129 31.43 4.58 -14.26
CA ARG A 129 32.44 3.74 -13.61
C ARG A 129 33.72 3.67 -14.43
N SER A 130 33.60 3.49 -15.75
CA SER A 130 34.75 3.48 -16.67
C SER A 130 35.49 4.82 -16.66
N ARG A 131 34.77 5.94 -16.64
CA ARG A 131 35.36 7.29 -16.52
C ARG A 131 36.07 7.50 -15.19
N VAL A 132 35.50 7.03 -14.09
CA VAL A 132 36.16 7.09 -12.77
C VAL A 132 37.42 6.24 -12.77
N ALA A 133 37.38 5.02 -13.29
CA ALA A 133 38.55 4.16 -13.39
C ALA A 133 39.68 4.79 -14.22
N LEU A 134 39.33 5.44 -15.34
CA LEU A 134 40.30 6.20 -16.15
C LEU A 134 40.91 7.36 -15.36
N ALA A 135 40.11 8.14 -14.64
CA ALA A 135 40.60 9.25 -13.83
C ALA A 135 41.45 8.78 -12.63
N GLU A 136 41.14 7.62 -12.04
CA GLU A 136 41.99 7.02 -11.01
C GLU A 136 43.33 6.58 -11.58
N ALA A 137 43.35 6.02 -12.79
CA ALA A 137 44.58 5.66 -13.48
C ALA A 137 45.44 6.89 -13.83
N THR A 138 44.84 8.04 -14.19
CA THR A 138 45.61 9.27 -14.44
C THR A 138 46.20 9.85 -13.16
N VAL A 139 45.47 9.83 -12.03
CA VAL A 139 46.01 10.22 -10.71
C VAL A 139 47.17 9.30 -10.29
N ALA A 140 47.03 7.98 -10.49
CA ALA A 140 48.09 7.02 -10.20
C ALA A 140 49.34 7.30 -11.05
N LYS A 141 49.17 7.58 -12.36
CA LYS A 141 50.26 7.98 -13.25
C LYS A 141 50.94 9.28 -12.80
N ALA A 142 50.18 10.30 -12.41
CA ALA A 142 50.74 11.56 -11.93
C ALA A 142 51.52 11.39 -10.61
N THR A 143 51.03 10.51 -9.73
CA THR A 143 51.70 10.16 -8.47
C THR A 143 53.05 9.50 -8.72
N LEU A 144 53.12 8.55 -9.66
CA LEU A 144 54.40 7.96 -10.10
C LEU A 144 55.33 9.03 -10.70
N GLY A 145 54.79 10.02 -11.40
CA GLY A 145 55.55 11.17 -11.90
C GLY A 145 56.30 11.93 -10.80
N ILE A 146 55.65 12.17 -9.66
CA ILE A 146 56.29 12.81 -8.49
C ILE A 146 57.44 11.95 -7.97
N GLU A 147 57.21 10.65 -7.81
CA GLU A 147 58.23 9.73 -7.30
C GLU A 147 59.44 9.65 -8.23
N THR A 148 59.22 9.59 -9.55
CA THR A 148 60.31 9.61 -10.54
C THR A 148 61.09 10.92 -10.50
N ALA A 149 60.43 12.06 -10.37
CA ALA A 149 61.10 13.35 -10.24
C ALA A 149 61.94 13.45 -8.96
N GLN A 150 61.45 12.88 -7.85
CA GLN A 150 62.21 12.79 -6.59
C GLN A 150 63.44 11.92 -6.74
N ARG A 151 63.32 10.73 -7.36
CA ARG A 151 64.47 9.84 -7.61
C ARG A 151 65.56 10.51 -8.45
N VAL A 152 65.20 11.32 -9.45
CA VAL A 152 66.17 12.09 -10.25
C VAL A 152 66.90 13.12 -9.39
N ILE A 153 66.20 13.83 -8.50
CA ILE A 153 66.83 14.79 -7.58
C ILE A 153 67.81 14.07 -6.64
N ASP A 154 67.41 12.92 -6.08
CA ASP A 154 68.26 12.16 -5.16
C ASP A 154 69.54 11.65 -5.84
N GLU A 155 69.44 11.22 -7.10
CA GLU A 155 70.60 10.85 -7.93
C GLU A 155 71.54 12.05 -8.14
N ARG A 156 70.99 13.23 -8.48
CA ARG A 156 71.78 14.46 -8.69
C ARG A 156 72.42 14.96 -7.40
N ARG A 157 71.70 14.90 -6.27
CA ARG A 157 72.24 15.21 -4.94
C ARG A 157 73.38 14.29 -4.56
N SER A 158 73.26 12.99 -4.86
CA SER A 158 74.34 12.02 -4.63
C SER A 158 75.59 12.35 -5.47
N ARG A 159 75.43 12.75 -6.73
CA ARG A 159 76.54 13.23 -7.57
C ARG A 159 77.18 14.51 -7.02
N LEU A 160 76.37 15.46 -6.55
CA LEU A 160 76.86 16.69 -5.92
C LEU A 160 77.70 16.40 -4.68
N LEU A 161 77.27 15.46 -3.83
CA LEU A 161 78.05 15.03 -2.66
C LEU A 161 79.42 14.46 -3.06
N ALA A 162 79.48 13.65 -4.13
CA ALA A 162 80.74 13.13 -4.65
C ALA A 162 81.67 14.25 -5.16
N ARG A 163 81.14 15.26 -5.88
CA ARG A 163 81.93 16.41 -6.34
C ARG A 163 82.43 17.28 -5.18
N ARG A 164 81.61 17.47 -4.14
CA ARG A 164 82.02 18.18 -2.91
C ARG A 164 83.16 17.44 -2.19
N ALA A 165 83.13 16.11 -2.16
CA ALA A 165 84.25 15.32 -1.64
C ALA A 165 85.54 15.50 -2.47
N ALA A 166 85.44 15.61 -3.80
CA ALA A 166 86.58 15.90 -4.66
C ALA A 166 87.20 17.28 -4.39
N VAL A 167 86.38 18.31 -4.11
CA VAL A 167 86.88 19.63 -3.67
C VAL A 167 87.65 19.52 -2.36
N GLN A 168 87.15 18.73 -1.38
CA GLN A 168 87.86 18.50 -0.12
C GLN A 168 89.24 17.85 -0.36
N ALA A 169 89.33 16.85 -1.25
CA ALA A 169 90.58 16.22 -1.62
C ALA A 169 91.54 17.18 -2.34
N ALA A 170 91.05 17.97 -3.29
CA ALA A 170 91.87 18.98 -3.98
C ALA A 170 92.36 20.08 -3.03
N GLN A 171 91.54 20.46 -2.06
CA GLN A 171 91.92 21.44 -1.04
C GLN A 171 93.01 20.88 -0.12
N ALA A 172 92.93 19.59 0.24
CA ALA A 172 94.00 18.91 0.96
C ALA A 172 95.32 18.86 0.13
N ASP A 173 95.25 18.58 -1.18
CA ASP A 173 96.43 18.61 -2.08
C ASP A 173 97.06 20.01 -2.13
N VAL A 174 96.25 21.08 -2.27
CA VAL A 174 96.75 22.46 -2.20
C VAL A 174 97.45 22.75 -0.87
N THR A 175 96.90 22.28 0.26
CA THR A 175 97.55 22.47 1.57
C THR A 175 98.91 21.75 1.65
N ALA A 176 99.01 20.53 1.10
CA ALA A 176 100.27 19.78 1.05
C ALA A 176 101.30 20.47 0.14
N ARG A 177 100.92 20.85 -1.08
CA ARG A 177 101.82 21.56 -2.03
C ARG A 177 102.24 22.93 -1.51
N ARG A 178 101.39 23.61 -0.75
CA ARG A 178 101.74 24.88 -0.10
C ARG A 178 102.83 24.69 0.95
N ALA A 179 102.77 23.61 1.74
CA ALA A 179 103.81 23.29 2.70
C ALA A 179 105.16 23.00 2.00
N ASP A 180 105.14 22.24 0.89
CA ASP A 180 106.35 21.98 0.08
C ASP A 180 106.95 23.27 -0.52
N PHE A 181 106.09 24.15 -1.06
CA PHE A 181 106.50 25.46 -1.58
C PHE A 181 107.14 26.34 -0.53
N GLU A 182 106.54 26.45 0.67
CA GLU A 182 107.13 27.26 1.75
C GLU A 182 108.48 26.69 2.21
N ARG A 183 108.62 25.36 2.30
CA ARG A 183 109.91 24.71 2.58
C ARG A 183 110.95 25.09 1.53
N ALA A 184 110.64 24.90 0.24
CA ALA A 184 111.56 25.22 -0.86
C ALA A 184 111.90 26.72 -0.94
N ARG A 185 110.95 27.61 -0.60
CA ARG A 185 111.15 29.06 -0.53
C ARG A 185 112.16 29.44 0.56
N LEU A 186 112.00 28.86 1.74
CA LEU A 186 112.91 29.09 2.86
C LEU A 186 114.31 28.54 2.55
N ASP A 187 114.42 27.37 1.94
CA ASP A 187 115.70 26.77 1.57
C ASP A 187 116.41 27.58 0.48
N ARG A 188 115.70 28.04 -0.56
CA ARG A 188 116.24 28.98 -1.56
C ARG A 188 116.75 30.26 -0.90
N GLY A 189 115.98 30.88 -0.02
CA GLY A 189 116.39 32.10 0.67
C GLY A 189 117.64 31.91 1.54
N ARG A 190 117.76 30.76 2.22
CA ARG A 190 118.97 30.39 2.97
C ARG A 190 120.18 30.24 2.05
N MET A 191 120.02 29.57 0.91
CA MET A 191 121.11 29.38 -0.07
C MET A 191 121.49 30.69 -0.78
N GLU A 192 120.54 31.58 -1.04
CA GLU A 192 120.78 32.92 -1.61
C GLU A 192 121.72 33.75 -0.72
N GLU A 193 121.46 33.75 0.59
CA GLU A 193 122.31 34.45 1.57
C GLU A 193 123.73 33.87 1.61
N LEU A 194 123.86 32.54 1.59
CA LEU A 194 125.16 31.85 1.57
C LEU A 194 125.93 32.09 0.27
N PHE A 195 125.23 32.13 -0.88
CA PHE A 195 125.83 32.41 -2.19
C PHE A 195 126.31 33.86 -2.30
N ALA A 196 125.51 34.83 -1.82
CA ALA A 196 125.90 36.24 -1.77
C ALA A 196 127.18 36.46 -0.95
N ARG A 197 127.40 35.64 0.08
CA ARG A 197 128.63 35.60 0.90
C ARG A 197 129.76 34.75 0.30
N ARG A 198 129.58 34.16 -0.88
CA ARG A 198 130.52 33.25 -1.58
C ARG A 198 130.88 31.99 -0.78
N LEU A 199 129.96 31.45 0.01
CA LEU A 199 130.17 30.27 0.87
C LEU A 199 129.73 28.93 0.25
N ILE A 200 129.04 28.95 -0.89
CA ILE A 200 128.55 27.74 -1.60
C ILE A 200 128.83 27.83 -3.10
N ALA A 201 128.78 26.70 -3.80
CA ALA A 201 128.96 26.65 -5.25
C ALA A 201 127.70 27.15 -5.99
N ARG A 202 127.89 27.71 -7.20
CA ARG A 202 126.77 28.16 -8.05
C ARG A 202 125.76 27.04 -8.35
N GLN A 203 126.26 25.82 -8.52
CA GLN A 203 125.43 24.62 -8.74
C GLN A 203 124.44 24.35 -7.59
N ASP A 204 124.85 24.57 -6.34
CA ASP A 204 123.99 24.31 -5.17
C ASP A 204 122.84 25.32 -5.10
N PHE A 205 123.13 26.59 -5.41
CA PHE A 205 122.11 27.64 -5.54
C PHE A 205 121.17 27.35 -6.71
N ASP A 206 121.69 27.02 -7.89
CA ASP A 206 120.89 26.70 -9.08
C ASP A 206 119.97 25.48 -8.83
N HIS A 207 120.42 24.51 -8.03
CA HIS A 207 119.61 23.35 -7.63
C HIS A 207 118.47 23.76 -6.68
N ALA A 208 118.74 24.60 -5.68
CA ALA A 208 117.72 25.13 -4.77
C ALA A 208 116.70 26.03 -5.50
N ASP A 209 117.15 26.85 -6.45
CA ASP A 209 116.27 27.66 -7.29
C ASP A 209 115.36 26.78 -8.17
N SER A 210 115.92 25.75 -8.81
CA SER A 210 115.15 24.77 -9.59
C SER A 210 114.13 24.03 -8.73
N ALA A 211 114.49 23.63 -7.50
CA ALA A 211 113.59 23.01 -6.54
C ALA A 211 112.44 23.95 -6.12
N PHE A 212 112.73 25.24 -5.94
CA PHE A 212 111.70 26.25 -5.69
C PHE A 212 110.77 26.43 -6.89
N GLN A 213 111.30 26.55 -8.10
CA GLN A 213 110.48 26.71 -9.31
C GLN A 213 109.56 25.50 -9.54
N THR A 214 110.06 24.28 -9.33
CA THR A 214 109.24 23.06 -9.44
C THR A 214 108.16 23.00 -8.36
N ALA A 215 108.45 23.41 -7.12
CA ALA A 215 107.45 23.51 -6.06
C ALA A 215 106.41 24.60 -6.33
N ALA A 216 106.80 25.73 -6.90
CA ALA A 216 105.91 26.81 -7.32
C ALA A 216 104.93 26.34 -8.42
N ALA A 217 105.46 25.71 -9.48
CA ALA A 217 104.66 25.14 -10.55
C ALA A 217 103.72 24.04 -10.03
N ALA A 218 104.16 23.21 -9.08
CA ALA A 218 103.33 22.18 -8.46
C ALA A 218 102.18 22.76 -7.63
N LEU A 219 102.42 23.84 -6.86
CA LEU A 219 101.38 24.55 -6.12
C LEU A 219 100.37 25.21 -7.05
N GLU A 220 100.84 25.85 -8.13
CA GLU A 220 99.97 26.47 -9.12
C GLU A 220 99.09 25.42 -9.82
N ALA A 221 99.66 24.27 -10.22
CA ALA A 221 98.91 23.16 -10.76
C ALA A 221 97.86 22.62 -9.77
N ALA A 222 98.19 22.51 -8.48
CA ALA A 222 97.22 22.11 -7.45
C ALA A 222 96.10 23.15 -7.26
N ARG A 223 96.41 24.45 -7.32
CA ARG A 223 95.39 25.52 -7.28
C ARG A 223 94.43 25.44 -8.48
N GLN A 224 94.97 25.26 -9.68
CA GLN A 224 94.15 25.08 -10.90
C GLN A 224 93.22 23.87 -10.78
N ARG A 225 93.69 22.74 -10.23
CA ARG A 225 92.83 21.57 -9.94
C ARG A 225 91.71 21.87 -8.94
N LEU A 226 92.01 22.65 -7.88
CA LEU A 226 91.00 23.06 -6.91
C LEU A 226 89.94 23.97 -7.54
N ASP A 227 90.35 24.92 -8.37
CA ASP A 227 89.42 25.82 -9.07
C ASP A 227 88.55 25.07 -10.07
N MET A 228 89.12 24.11 -10.80
CA MET A 228 88.35 23.17 -11.63
C MET A 228 87.33 22.37 -10.80
N ALA A 229 87.74 21.79 -9.68
CA ALA A 229 86.84 21.02 -8.81
C ALA A 229 85.71 21.90 -8.23
N ARG A 230 85.99 23.16 -7.89
CA ARG A 230 84.98 24.14 -7.46
C ARG A 230 84.00 24.48 -8.57
N ALA A 231 84.49 24.67 -9.79
CA ALA A 231 83.65 24.92 -10.96
C ALA A 231 82.71 23.73 -11.24
N GLU A 232 83.20 22.49 -11.11
CA GLU A 232 82.37 21.29 -11.25
C GLU A 232 81.27 21.21 -10.17
N VAL A 233 81.56 21.60 -8.92
CA VAL A 233 80.53 21.68 -7.86
C VAL A 233 79.50 22.74 -8.20
N ALA A 234 79.90 23.94 -8.63
CA ALA A 234 78.96 25.00 -9.02
C ALA A 234 78.05 24.56 -10.18
N GLN A 235 78.59 23.82 -11.16
CA GLN A 235 77.80 23.21 -12.23
C GLN A 235 76.81 22.17 -11.69
N ALA A 236 77.25 21.27 -10.81
CA ALA A 236 76.37 20.26 -10.21
C ALA A 236 75.27 20.87 -9.32
N GLU A 237 75.56 21.96 -8.62
CA GLU A 237 74.57 22.71 -7.83
C GLU A 237 73.51 23.35 -8.73
N ALA A 238 73.93 23.95 -9.85
CA ALA A 238 73.02 24.49 -10.85
C ALA A 238 72.13 23.38 -11.45
N GLU A 239 72.69 22.21 -11.76
CA GLU A 239 71.90 21.06 -12.22
C GLU A 239 70.84 20.65 -11.19
N VAL A 240 71.19 20.52 -9.91
CA VAL A 240 70.22 20.18 -8.86
C VAL A 240 69.12 21.24 -8.77
N ALA A 241 69.48 22.53 -8.75
CA ALA A 241 68.51 23.63 -8.68
C ALA A 241 67.51 23.61 -9.85
N THR A 242 67.97 23.30 -11.07
CA THR A 242 67.07 23.16 -12.24
C THR A 242 66.11 21.98 -12.11
N GLN A 243 66.47 20.91 -11.39
CA GLN A 243 65.61 19.75 -11.21
C GLN A 243 64.62 19.91 -10.05
N GLU A 244 64.87 20.81 -9.09
CA GLU A 244 63.99 21.02 -7.93
C GLU A 244 62.59 21.59 -8.30
N VAL A 245 62.44 22.19 -9.48
CA VAL A 245 61.12 22.63 -10.01
C VAL A 245 60.28 21.49 -10.58
N ALA A 246 60.90 20.37 -10.98
CA ALA A 246 60.20 19.20 -11.54
C ALA A 246 59.15 18.58 -10.59
N PRO A 247 59.42 18.33 -9.28
CA PRO A 247 58.41 17.79 -8.36
C PRO A 247 57.24 18.77 -8.14
N ALA A 248 57.48 20.08 -8.19
CA ALA A 248 56.41 21.07 -8.08
C ALA A 248 55.49 21.03 -9.32
N GLN A 249 56.04 20.84 -10.52
CA GLN A 249 55.25 20.63 -11.74
C GLN A 249 54.47 19.31 -11.69
N ALA A 250 55.10 18.21 -11.25
CA ALA A 250 54.44 16.91 -11.11
C ALA A 250 53.30 16.94 -10.07
N ARG A 251 53.46 17.70 -8.97
CA ARG A 251 52.38 17.93 -7.99
C ARG A 251 51.19 18.67 -8.60
N ARG A 252 51.43 19.71 -9.40
CA ARG A 252 50.35 20.40 -10.12
C ARG A 252 49.59 19.46 -11.06
N GLN A 253 50.29 18.60 -11.79
CA GLN A 253 49.65 17.58 -12.62
C GLN A 253 48.81 16.58 -11.81
N ARG A 254 49.25 16.23 -10.59
CA ARG A 254 48.47 15.37 -9.68
C ARG A 254 47.20 16.09 -9.20
N GLU A 255 47.30 17.35 -8.82
CA GLU A 255 46.15 18.16 -8.38
C GLU A 255 45.12 18.33 -9.51
N GLU A 256 45.57 18.59 -10.74
CA GLU A 256 44.69 18.63 -11.92
C GLU A 256 44.00 17.28 -12.17
N ALA A 257 44.72 16.16 -12.03
CA ALA A 257 44.16 14.82 -12.16
C ALA A 257 43.16 14.49 -11.02
N GLU A 258 43.44 14.92 -9.80
CA GLU A 258 42.55 14.77 -8.64
C GLU A 258 41.25 15.57 -8.84
N ALA A 259 41.34 16.79 -9.38
CA ALA A 259 40.17 17.58 -9.75
C ALA A 259 39.31 16.86 -10.82
N ALA A 260 39.95 16.33 -11.86
CA ALA A 260 39.26 15.55 -12.90
C ALA A 260 38.58 14.28 -12.34
N LEU A 261 39.20 13.63 -11.33
CA LEU A 261 38.60 12.51 -10.61
C LEU A 261 37.39 12.95 -9.78
N GLY A 262 37.46 14.10 -9.12
CA GLY A 262 36.33 14.72 -8.42
C GLY A 262 35.13 14.97 -9.33
N ASP A 263 35.38 15.48 -10.54
CA ASP A 263 34.36 15.67 -11.58
C ASP A 263 33.77 14.33 -12.06
N ALA A 264 34.61 13.34 -12.32
CA ALA A 264 34.17 12.00 -12.73
C ALA A 264 33.29 11.33 -11.66
N ARG A 265 33.66 11.47 -10.37
CA ARG A 265 32.86 10.98 -9.24
C ARG A 265 31.54 11.74 -9.10
N SER A 266 31.54 13.05 -9.33
CA SER A 266 30.31 13.86 -9.31
C SER A 266 29.35 13.46 -10.43
N ARG A 267 29.86 13.12 -11.61
CA ARG A 267 29.05 12.58 -12.71
C ARG A 267 28.39 11.23 -12.40
N ARG A 268 28.88 10.44 -11.44
CA ARG A 268 28.15 9.25 -10.97
C ARG A 268 26.78 9.58 -10.37
N ARG A 269 26.55 10.83 -9.93
CA ARG A 269 25.20 11.27 -9.51
C ARG A 269 24.18 11.23 -10.66
N GLU A 270 24.63 11.24 -11.91
CA GLU A 270 23.77 11.03 -13.08
C GLU A 270 23.09 9.65 -13.04
N VAL A 271 23.73 8.63 -12.46
CA VAL A 271 23.12 7.30 -12.26
C VAL A 271 21.90 7.41 -11.34
N ALA A 272 21.98 8.21 -10.27
CA ALA A 272 20.85 8.44 -9.37
C ALA A 272 19.70 9.20 -10.04
N ILE A 273 20.02 10.12 -10.96
CA ILE A 273 19.00 10.80 -11.78
C ILE A 273 18.33 9.80 -12.72
N ARG A 274 19.10 8.96 -13.41
CA ARG A 274 18.56 7.91 -14.29
C ARG A 274 17.74 6.86 -13.55
N SER A 275 18.15 6.49 -12.32
CA SER A 275 17.34 5.58 -11.50
C SER A 275 16.03 6.23 -11.09
N ALA A 276 16.04 7.51 -10.69
CA ALA A 276 14.81 8.23 -10.37
C ALA A 276 13.86 8.39 -11.58
N GLU A 277 14.41 8.55 -12.79
CA GLU A 277 13.62 8.52 -14.03
C GLU A 277 12.96 7.14 -14.25
N ALA A 278 13.66 6.04 -13.95
CA ALA A 278 13.11 4.68 -14.01
C ALA A 278 12.00 4.48 -12.97
N ASP A 279 12.20 4.95 -11.73
CA ASP A 279 11.19 4.89 -10.68
C ASP A 279 9.93 5.70 -11.06
N SER A 280 10.12 6.88 -11.67
CA SER A 280 9.00 7.69 -12.19
C SER A 280 8.25 6.95 -13.31
N ALA A 281 8.97 6.29 -14.22
CA ALA A 281 8.36 5.49 -15.28
C ALA A 281 7.62 4.25 -14.72
N GLU A 282 8.10 3.67 -13.62
CA GLU A 282 7.41 2.58 -12.92
C GLU A 282 6.10 3.07 -12.29
N ALA A 283 6.12 4.24 -11.65
CA ALA A 283 4.92 4.86 -11.12
C ALA A 283 3.87 5.13 -12.21
N GLN A 284 4.31 5.62 -13.38
CA GLN A 284 3.43 5.82 -14.54
C GLN A 284 2.84 4.50 -15.06
N LEU A 285 3.60 3.41 -15.02
CA LEU A 285 3.09 2.08 -15.37
C LEU A 285 2.05 1.59 -14.35
N ALA A 286 2.27 1.82 -13.06
CA ALA A 286 1.32 1.48 -12.01
C ALA A 286 0.00 2.26 -12.19
N GLU A 287 0.07 3.56 -12.49
CA GLU A 287 -1.09 4.40 -12.80
C GLU A 287 -1.86 3.91 -14.04
N ALA A 288 -1.15 3.57 -15.12
CA ALA A 288 -1.75 3.02 -16.33
C ALA A 288 -2.46 1.68 -16.06
N ARG A 289 -1.87 0.83 -15.22
CA ARG A 289 -2.49 -0.45 -14.80
C ARG A 289 -3.73 -0.24 -13.94
N ALA A 290 -3.72 0.73 -13.03
CA ALA A 290 -4.89 1.08 -12.24
C ALA A 290 -6.05 1.56 -13.14
N THR A 291 -5.74 2.41 -14.11
CA THR A 291 -6.70 2.89 -15.11
C THR A 291 -7.26 1.74 -15.97
N LEU A 292 -6.42 0.77 -16.36
CA LEU A 292 -6.88 -0.44 -17.06
C LEU A 292 -7.82 -1.26 -16.17
N ARG A 293 -7.48 -1.45 -14.89
CA ARG A 293 -8.31 -2.21 -13.96
C ARG A 293 -9.69 -1.56 -13.76
N GLU A 294 -9.74 -0.24 -13.70
CA GLU A 294 -11.00 0.51 -13.64
C GLU A 294 -11.85 0.27 -14.91
N ALA A 295 -11.24 0.33 -16.09
CA ALA A 295 -11.94 0.05 -17.35
C ALA A 295 -12.46 -1.39 -17.41
N GLU A 296 -11.69 -2.36 -16.94
CA GLU A 296 -12.10 -3.77 -16.86
C GLU A 296 -13.24 -3.99 -15.87
N LEU A 297 -13.22 -3.33 -14.71
CA LEU A 297 -14.32 -3.37 -13.73
C LEU A 297 -15.59 -2.77 -14.30
N ASN A 298 -15.50 -1.68 -15.05
CA ASN A 298 -16.65 -1.09 -15.72
C ASN A 298 -17.22 -2.04 -16.77
N LEU A 299 -16.36 -2.74 -17.53
CA LEU A 299 -16.77 -3.77 -18.48
C LEU A 299 -17.46 -4.94 -17.76
N GLU A 300 -16.94 -5.40 -16.62
CA GLU A 300 -17.57 -6.45 -15.80
C GLU A 300 -18.98 -6.03 -15.33
N HIS A 301 -19.13 -4.77 -14.91
CA HIS A 301 -20.40 -4.20 -14.48
C HIS A 301 -21.44 -4.01 -15.61
N THR A 302 -21.12 -4.32 -16.87
CA THR A 302 -22.12 -4.40 -17.95
C THR A 302 -23.10 -5.55 -17.74
N THR A 303 -22.69 -6.59 -17.02
CA THR A 303 -23.54 -7.70 -16.64
C THR A 303 -24.01 -7.49 -15.21
N VAL A 304 -25.26 -7.06 -15.07
CA VAL A 304 -25.88 -6.81 -13.77
C VAL A 304 -26.34 -8.15 -13.19
N THR A 305 -25.74 -8.56 -12.07
CA THR A 305 -26.06 -9.80 -11.36
C THR A 305 -26.83 -9.52 -10.07
N THR A 306 -27.53 -10.54 -9.56
CA THR A 306 -28.16 -10.45 -8.23
C THR A 306 -27.16 -10.80 -7.12
N PRO A 307 -27.03 -10.00 -6.04
CA PRO A 307 -26.15 -10.33 -4.92
C PRO A 307 -26.71 -11.46 -4.03
N VAL A 308 -28.02 -11.67 -4.05
CA VAL A 308 -28.72 -12.65 -3.21
C VAL A 308 -29.61 -13.55 -4.07
N ALA A 309 -29.88 -14.76 -3.59
CA ALA A 309 -30.89 -15.62 -4.20
C ALA A 309 -32.29 -15.12 -3.84
N GLY A 310 -33.25 -15.23 -4.76
CA GLY A 310 -34.60 -14.76 -4.51
C GLY A 310 -35.48 -14.75 -5.75
N ARG A 311 -36.67 -14.17 -5.63
CA ARG A 311 -37.65 -14.03 -6.70
C ARG A 311 -37.67 -12.60 -7.25
N VAL A 312 -37.58 -12.45 -8.57
CA VAL A 312 -37.66 -11.14 -9.25
C VAL A 312 -39.12 -10.70 -9.32
N THR A 313 -39.52 -9.59 -8.69
CA THR A 313 -40.95 -9.21 -8.61
C THR A 313 -41.30 -7.95 -9.38
N ARG A 314 -40.41 -6.95 -9.41
CA ARG A 314 -40.66 -5.68 -10.08
C ARG A 314 -39.53 -5.38 -11.06
N ARG A 315 -39.78 -5.56 -12.35
CA ARG A 315 -38.88 -5.18 -13.44
C ARG A 315 -39.27 -3.80 -13.97
N THR A 316 -38.35 -2.87 -13.97
CA THR A 316 -38.57 -1.48 -14.45
C THR A 316 -37.77 -1.20 -15.72
N VAL A 317 -36.92 -2.12 -16.14
CA VAL A 317 -36.01 -1.99 -17.28
C VAL A 317 -36.52 -2.74 -18.51
N GLU A 318 -36.45 -2.09 -19.67
CA GLU A 318 -36.78 -2.66 -20.98
C GLU A 318 -35.57 -2.67 -21.93
N VAL A 319 -35.58 -3.58 -22.91
CA VAL A 319 -34.55 -3.64 -23.95
C VAL A 319 -34.57 -2.35 -24.77
N GLY A 320 -33.39 -1.80 -25.04
CA GLY A 320 -33.21 -0.52 -25.72
C GLY A 320 -33.22 0.71 -24.82
N GLN A 321 -33.57 0.57 -23.54
CA GLN A 321 -33.51 1.66 -22.57
C GLN A 321 -32.06 2.02 -22.22
N VAL A 322 -31.75 3.31 -22.10
CA VAL A 322 -30.48 3.80 -21.57
C VAL A 322 -30.59 3.95 -20.05
N VAL A 323 -29.69 3.31 -19.31
CA VAL A 323 -29.67 3.35 -17.84
C VAL A 323 -28.48 4.15 -17.32
N GLN A 324 -28.66 4.78 -16.17
CA GLN A 324 -27.61 5.53 -15.46
C GLN A 324 -27.14 4.81 -14.19
N PRO A 325 -25.90 5.04 -13.74
CA PRO A 325 -25.42 4.53 -12.46
C PRO A 325 -26.36 4.91 -11.31
N GLY A 326 -26.71 3.94 -10.46
CA GLY A 326 -27.65 4.10 -9.34
C GLY A 326 -29.13 3.94 -9.71
N GLN A 327 -29.48 3.88 -11.00
CA GLN A 327 -30.87 3.68 -11.42
C GLN A 327 -31.34 2.26 -11.06
N PRO A 328 -32.45 2.10 -10.30
CA PRO A 328 -32.99 0.78 -9.98
C PRO A 328 -33.57 0.14 -11.24
N LEU A 329 -33.13 -1.09 -11.53
CA LEU A 329 -33.56 -1.85 -12.72
C LEU A 329 -34.64 -2.87 -12.36
N LEU A 330 -34.46 -3.54 -11.22
CA LEU A 330 -35.37 -4.57 -10.74
C LEU A 330 -35.27 -4.76 -9.22
N ALA A 331 -36.25 -5.43 -8.62
CA ALA A 331 -36.24 -5.81 -7.21
C ALA A 331 -36.22 -7.34 -7.06
N VAL A 332 -35.30 -7.85 -6.25
CA VAL A 332 -35.20 -9.26 -5.86
C VAL A 332 -35.67 -9.41 -4.42
N VAL A 333 -36.60 -10.34 -4.21
CA VAL A 333 -37.18 -10.65 -2.90
C VAL A 333 -36.59 -11.95 -2.39
N ASP A 334 -36.03 -11.94 -1.18
CA ASP A 334 -35.58 -13.17 -0.51
C ASP A 334 -36.80 -13.97 -0.02
N VAL A 335 -37.19 -14.99 -0.79
CA VAL A 335 -38.31 -15.88 -0.47
C VAL A 335 -37.96 -16.94 0.59
N GLY A 336 -36.69 -17.07 0.97
CA GLY A 336 -36.27 -18.00 2.03
C GLY A 336 -36.47 -17.42 3.43
N ASN A 337 -36.41 -16.10 3.57
CA ASN A 337 -36.45 -15.39 4.84
C ASN A 337 -37.63 -14.40 4.91
N VAL A 338 -38.85 -14.94 4.97
CA VAL A 338 -40.08 -14.15 5.13
C VAL A 338 -40.51 -14.09 6.60
N TRP A 339 -41.06 -12.96 7.03
CA TRP A 339 -41.65 -12.78 8.36
C TRP A 339 -43.04 -12.17 8.23
N VAL A 340 -43.80 -12.17 9.31
CA VAL A 340 -45.11 -11.51 9.36
C VAL A 340 -45.03 -10.33 10.31
N ILE A 341 -45.52 -9.18 9.86
CA ILE A 341 -45.77 -8.03 10.73
C ILE A 341 -47.26 -8.00 11.03
N ALA A 342 -47.59 -8.08 12.32
CA ALA A 342 -48.93 -8.17 12.82
C ALA A 342 -49.24 -7.02 13.77
N ASN A 343 -50.21 -6.18 13.40
CA ASN A 343 -50.61 -5.00 14.13
C ASN A 343 -51.69 -5.35 15.16
N TYR A 344 -51.28 -5.53 16.42
CA TYR A 344 -52.21 -5.79 17.53
C TYR A 344 -52.67 -4.51 18.18
N LYS A 345 -53.90 -4.49 18.70
CA LYS A 345 -54.38 -3.37 19.53
C LYS A 345 -53.53 -3.29 20.79
N GLU A 346 -53.21 -2.09 21.25
CA GLU A 346 -52.46 -1.87 22.49
C GLU A 346 -53.07 -2.64 23.68
N THR A 347 -54.40 -2.71 23.77
CA THR A 347 -55.13 -3.45 24.82
C THR A 347 -54.93 -4.96 24.77
N GLN A 348 -54.52 -5.51 23.63
CA GLN A 348 -54.31 -6.93 23.41
C GLN A 348 -52.88 -7.38 23.75
N LEU A 349 -51.94 -6.45 23.96
CA LEU A 349 -50.52 -6.76 24.15
C LEU A 349 -50.10 -6.99 25.61
N THR A 350 -51.02 -6.83 26.57
CA THR A 350 -50.75 -6.90 28.03
C THR A 350 -49.93 -8.12 28.45
N HIS A 351 -50.20 -9.28 27.84
CA HIS A 351 -49.53 -10.55 28.16
C HIS A 351 -48.65 -11.08 27.02
N VAL A 352 -48.44 -10.28 25.97
CA VAL A 352 -47.62 -10.68 24.82
C VAL A 352 -46.14 -10.43 25.13
N ARG A 353 -45.31 -11.44 24.92
CA ARG A 353 -43.85 -11.39 25.17
C ARG A 353 -43.07 -12.05 24.03
N PRO A 354 -41.85 -11.57 23.72
CA PRO A 354 -40.93 -12.28 22.83
C PRO A 354 -40.75 -13.75 23.23
N GLY A 355 -40.72 -14.64 22.23
CA GLY A 355 -40.57 -16.09 22.38
C GLY A 355 -41.87 -16.89 22.50
N GLN A 356 -43.04 -16.23 22.63
CA GLN A 356 -44.33 -16.91 22.63
C GLN A 356 -44.65 -17.57 21.28
N ARG A 357 -45.44 -18.65 21.33
CA ARG A 357 -45.86 -19.38 20.13
C ARG A 357 -46.99 -18.62 19.44
N ALA A 358 -46.94 -18.61 18.12
CA ALA A 358 -47.96 -18.04 17.27
C ALA A 358 -48.30 -19.00 16.14
N THR A 359 -49.55 -18.94 15.70
CA THR A 359 -50.06 -19.71 14.58
C THR A 359 -50.56 -18.72 13.53
N ILE A 360 -50.13 -18.87 12.28
CA ILE A 360 -50.44 -17.96 11.18
C ILE A 360 -51.31 -18.70 10.18
N SER A 361 -52.52 -18.20 9.97
CA SER A 361 -53.40 -18.64 8.88
C SER A 361 -53.23 -17.71 7.69
N VAL A 362 -53.05 -18.27 6.49
CA VAL A 362 -52.84 -17.50 5.27
C VAL A 362 -54.15 -17.41 4.48
N ASP A 363 -54.66 -16.21 4.24
CA ASP A 363 -55.97 -16.01 3.60
C ASP A 363 -55.99 -16.54 2.15
N THR A 364 -54.87 -16.41 1.44
CA THR A 364 -54.73 -16.89 0.05
C THR A 364 -54.72 -18.42 -0.07
N HIS A 365 -54.49 -19.13 1.03
CA HIS A 365 -54.40 -20.59 1.07
C HIS A 365 -55.24 -21.16 2.22
N PRO A 366 -56.56 -21.35 2.04
CA PRO A 366 -57.43 -21.91 3.07
C PRO A 366 -56.94 -23.28 3.52
N GLY A 367 -56.57 -23.40 4.81
CA GLY A 367 -56.05 -24.64 5.41
C GLY A 367 -54.53 -24.67 5.60
N LEU A 368 -53.77 -23.69 5.07
CA LEU A 368 -52.34 -23.55 5.36
C LEU A 368 -52.16 -22.80 6.68
N VAL A 369 -51.75 -23.56 7.70
CA VAL A 369 -51.50 -23.05 9.05
C VAL A 369 -50.02 -23.20 9.37
N LEU A 370 -49.32 -22.08 9.53
CA LEU A 370 -47.88 -22.02 9.78
C LEU A 370 -47.60 -21.70 11.24
N ARG A 371 -46.63 -22.40 11.83
CA ARG A 371 -46.11 -22.13 13.17
C ARG A 371 -45.09 -21.00 13.13
N ALA A 372 -45.20 -20.08 14.06
CA ALA A 372 -44.33 -18.92 14.19
C ALA A 372 -44.06 -18.62 15.67
N ARG A 373 -43.15 -17.68 15.90
CA ARG A 373 -42.87 -17.14 17.22
C ARG A 373 -42.82 -15.63 17.20
N VAL A 374 -43.19 -15.04 18.33
CA VAL A 374 -42.98 -13.61 18.57
C VAL A 374 -41.48 -13.36 18.65
N ASP A 375 -40.93 -12.63 17.69
CA ASP A 375 -39.52 -12.23 17.68
C ASP A 375 -39.34 -10.96 18.50
N SER A 376 -40.07 -9.91 18.12
CA SER A 376 -40.00 -8.61 18.78
C SER A 376 -41.32 -7.83 18.68
N ILE A 377 -41.51 -6.89 19.60
CA ILE A 377 -42.63 -5.95 19.64
C ILE A 377 -42.04 -4.56 19.37
N GLN A 378 -42.58 -3.83 18.40
CA GLN A 378 -42.04 -2.52 18.03
C GLN A 378 -42.30 -1.49 19.13
N SER A 379 -41.27 -0.71 19.50
CA SER A 379 -41.35 0.30 20.57
C SER A 379 -42.07 1.60 20.18
N GLY A 380 -43.00 1.55 19.22
CA GLY A 380 -43.84 2.68 18.83
C GLY A 380 -44.89 2.31 17.79
N THR A 381 -45.90 3.17 17.64
CA THR A 381 -47.08 2.92 16.81
C THR A 381 -46.82 3.38 15.36
N GLY A 382 -47.44 2.72 14.38
CA GLY A 382 -47.31 3.12 12.96
C GLY A 382 -47.72 4.57 12.68
N SER A 383 -48.64 5.13 13.49
CA SER A 383 -49.07 6.53 13.45
C SER A 383 -47.99 7.54 13.83
N ARG A 384 -47.05 7.18 14.72
CA ARG A 384 -45.95 8.04 15.17
C ARG A 384 -44.75 8.03 14.23
N PHE A 385 -44.59 6.98 13.43
CA PHE A 385 -43.53 6.85 12.43
C PHE A 385 -43.99 7.16 11.00
N SER A 386 -45.26 7.55 10.80
CA SER A 386 -45.76 8.02 9.52
C SER A 386 -45.15 9.37 9.14
N LEU A 387 -44.80 9.54 7.86
CA LEU A 387 -44.37 10.82 7.29
C LEU A 387 -45.44 11.91 7.41
N LEU A 388 -46.71 11.52 7.50
CA LEU A 388 -47.86 12.39 7.75
C LEU A 388 -48.65 11.77 8.92
N PRO A 389 -48.36 12.14 10.18
CA PRO A 389 -49.16 11.72 11.31
C PRO A 389 -50.57 12.31 11.20
N PRO A 390 -51.63 11.55 11.50
CA PRO A 390 -52.96 12.12 11.58
C PRO A 390 -53.02 13.12 12.75
N GLU A 391 -53.10 14.41 12.46
CA GLU A 391 -53.38 15.45 13.46
C GLU A 391 -54.90 15.69 13.58
N ASN A 392 -55.43 15.56 14.79
CA ASN A 392 -56.83 15.85 15.06
C ASN A 392 -57.05 17.37 15.06
N ALA A 393 -57.57 17.91 13.96
CA ALA A 393 -57.70 19.36 13.71
C ALA A 393 -58.72 20.11 14.60
N SER A 394 -59.40 19.48 15.56
CA SER A 394 -60.58 20.06 16.24
C SER A 394 -60.52 20.14 17.78
N GLY A 395 -59.36 19.95 18.42
CA GLY A 395 -59.21 20.14 19.87
C GLY A 395 -59.98 19.17 20.79
N ASN A 396 -60.72 18.20 20.23
CA ASN A 396 -61.36 17.12 20.99
C ASN A 396 -60.38 15.94 21.15
N PHE A 397 -59.98 15.66 22.40
CA PHE A 397 -59.15 14.49 22.73
C PHE A 397 -60.00 13.22 22.72
N VAL A 398 -60.05 12.52 21.59
CA VAL A 398 -60.65 11.17 21.49
C VAL A 398 -59.56 10.11 21.72
N LYS A 399 -59.76 9.22 22.69
CA LYS A 399 -58.87 8.07 22.92
C LYS A 399 -59.04 7.05 21.79
N VAL A 400 -58.11 7.04 20.85
CA VAL A 400 -58.06 6.05 19.77
C VAL A 400 -57.10 4.93 20.16
N VAL A 401 -57.59 3.69 20.12
CA VAL A 401 -56.76 2.50 20.36
C VAL A 401 -55.67 2.45 19.31
N GLN A 402 -54.42 2.52 19.75
CA GLN A 402 -53.28 2.43 18.85
C GLN A 402 -52.98 0.97 18.51
N ARG A 403 -52.45 0.75 17.31
CA ARG A 403 -51.93 -0.55 16.89
C ARG A 403 -50.41 -0.55 16.97
N ILE A 404 -49.87 -1.60 17.59
CA ILE A 404 -48.44 -1.79 17.78
C ILE A 404 -48.02 -2.99 16.93
N PRO A 405 -47.08 -2.81 15.99
CA PRO A 405 -46.58 -3.89 15.16
C PRO A 405 -45.79 -4.91 15.99
N VAL A 406 -46.12 -6.19 15.80
CA VAL A 406 -45.42 -7.35 16.37
C VAL A 406 -44.83 -8.17 15.24
N LYS A 407 -43.52 -8.39 15.28
CA LYS A 407 -42.82 -9.20 14.30
C LYS A 407 -42.88 -10.67 14.68
N LEU A 408 -43.40 -11.49 13.78
CA LEU A 408 -43.54 -12.93 13.90
C LEU A 408 -42.60 -13.62 12.91
N VAL A 409 -41.72 -14.49 13.40
CA VAL A 409 -40.78 -15.27 12.58
C VAL A 409 -41.26 -16.71 12.47
N LEU A 410 -41.24 -17.27 11.26
CA LEU A 410 -41.68 -18.63 10.98
C LEU A 410 -40.71 -19.66 11.55
N GLU A 411 -41.23 -20.76 12.10
CA GLU A 411 -40.37 -21.87 12.54
C GLU A 411 -39.83 -22.65 11.32
N PRO A 412 -38.54 -23.06 11.31
CA PRO A 412 -37.93 -23.76 10.18
C PRO A 412 -38.50 -25.17 9.99
N GLY A 413 -38.46 -25.68 8.75
CA GLY A 413 -38.83 -27.07 8.43
C GLY A 413 -40.31 -27.30 8.13
N GLN A 414 -41.09 -26.25 7.90
CA GLN A 414 -42.50 -26.34 7.50
C GLN A 414 -42.65 -26.25 5.98
N ASN A 415 -43.59 -27.01 5.41
CA ASN A 415 -44.00 -26.85 4.02
C ASN A 415 -44.89 -25.61 3.90
N GLY A 416 -44.57 -24.67 2.99
CA GLY A 416 -45.41 -23.48 2.76
C GLY A 416 -44.72 -22.10 2.84
N PRO A 417 -43.60 -21.88 3.55
CA PRO A 417 -42.94 -20.57 3.55
C PRO A 417 -42.55 -20.07 2.15
N ALA A 418 -42.20 -20.98 1.23
CA ALA A 418 -41.90 -20.65 -0.17
C ALA A 418 -43.12 -20.18 -1.00
N LEU A 419 -44.34 -20.42 -0.49
CA LEU A 419 -45.61 -19.97 -1.10
C LEU A 419 -46.02 -18.58 -0.61
N LEU A 420 -45.38 -18.07 0.44
CA LEU A 420 -45.66 -16.74 0.97
C LEU A 420 -45.00 -15.69 0.08
N VAL A 421 -45.80 -14.69 -0.29
CA VAL A 421 -45.34 -13.52 -1.04
C VAL A 421 -45.51 -12.29 -0.16
N PRO A 422 -44.53 -11.36 -0.14
CA PRO A 422 -44.70 -10.10 0.58
C PRO A 422 -45.97 -9.37 0.16
N GLY A 423 -46.69 -8.83 1.14
CA GLY A 423 -47.98 -8.18 0.96
C GLY A 423 -49.21 -9.08 1.07
N MET A 424 -49.04 -10.41 1.22
CA MET A 424 -50.17 -11.30 1.52
C MET A 424 -50.75 -11.01 2.91
N SER A 425 -52.07 -10.93 3.00
CA SER A 425 -52.80 -10.85 4.27
C SER A 425 -52.78 -12.19 5.01
N VAL A 426 -52.57 -12.13 6.31
CA VAL A 426 -52.56 -13.30 7.18
C VAL A 426 -53.28 -13.00 8.48
N VAL A 427 -53.81 -14.04 9.12
CA VAL A 427 -54.45 -13.95 10.43
C VAL A 427 -53.58 -14.69 11.45
N PRO A 428 -52.71 -14.00 12.20
CA PRO A 428 -51.93 -14.59 13.26
C PRO A 428 -52.72 -14.68 14.57
N VAL A 429 -52.48 -15.75 15.31
CA VAL A 429 -53.00 -16.01 16.65
C VAL A 429 -51.81 -16.30 17.56
N ILE A 430 -51.57 -15.43 18.55
CA ILE A 430 -50.52 -15.62 19.57
C ILE A 430 -51.13 -16.34 20.78
N GLU A 431 -50.44 -17.38 21.26
CA GLU A 431 -50.72 -18.04 22.53
C GLU A 431 -50.09 -17.24 23.68
N VAL A 432 -50.92 -16.57 24.47
CA VAL A 432 -50.52 -15.88 25.70
C VAL A 432 -50.67 -16.80 26.91
N ARG A 433 -49.77 -16.65 27.88
CA ARG A 433 -49.67 -17.55 29.05
C ARG A 433 -50.34 -16.98 30.28
#